data_AF-A0A4R5MKW1-F1
#
_entry.id   AF-A0A4R5MKW1-F1
#
_cell.length_a   1.000
_cell.length_b   1.000
_cell.length_c   1.000
_cell.angle_alpha   90.00
_cell.angle_beta   90.00
_cell.angle_gamma   90.00
#
_symmetry.space_group_name_H-M   'P 1'
#
loop_
_entity.id
_entity.type
_entity.pdbx_description
1 polymer ?
#
loop_
_entity_poly.entity_id
_entity_poly.type
_entity_poly.pdbx_seq_one_letter_code
_entity_poly.pdbx_strand_id
1 'polypeptide(L)'
;MRKAKRIVIDTNLWISFLITKDYAKIDNILFSGKIILVFSTELLDEFIEVANRQKFKRFFSKLEIENFLETIEECADFTKVKTVVNICRDPKDNFLLSLSIDGNVDFLITGDKDLLDLNKIGKTKMLTMSDFLLTLRSK
;
A
#
# COMPACT_ATOMS: atom_id res chain seq x y z
N MET A 1 -1.29 -14.72 21.56
CA MET A 1 -1.29 -14.72 20.08
C MET A 1 -0.94 -13.31 19.59
N ARG A 2 -0.01 -13.15 18.64
CA ARG A 2 0.29 -11.82 18.09
C ARG A 2 -0.80 -11.43 17.10
N LYS A 3 -1.37 -10.23 17.28
CA LYS A 3 -2.31 -9.65 16.31
C LYS A 3 -1.60 -9.43 14.97
N ALA A 4 -2.26 -9.79 13.87
CA ALA A 4 -1.79 -9.51 12.52
C ALA A 4 -1.60 -8.00 12.32
N LYS A 5 -0.56 -7.62 11.57
CA LYS A 5 -0.22 -6.23 11.27
C LYS A 5 -1.05 -5.72 10.11
N ARG A 6 -1.74 -4.62 10.32
CA ARG A 6 -2.52 -3.97 9.25
C ARG A 6 -1.61 -3.02 8.50
N ILE A 7 -1.54 -3.15 7.18
CA ILE A 7 -0.66 -2.32 6.35
C ILE A 7 -1.40 -1.71 5.18
N VAL A 8 -0.99 -0.50 4.80
CA VAL A 8 -1.30 0.11 3.50
C VAL A 8 0.00 0.16 2.73
N ILE A 9 -0.05 -0.16 1.45
CA ILE A 9 1.08 -0.03 0.53
C ILE A 9 0.71 1.05 -0.47
N ASP A 10 1.60 2.03 -0.62
CA ASP A 10 1.51 3.12 -1.57
C ASP A 10 1.39 2.62 -3.03
N THR A 11 0.57 3.31 -3.83
CA THR A 11 0.39 3.10 -5.27
C THR A 11 1.69 2.92 -6.03
N ASN A 12 2.70 3.77 -5.77
CA ASN A 12 3.97 3.71 -6.50
C ASN A 12 4.73 2.40 -6.27
N LEU A 13 4.58 1.79 -5.08
CA LEU A 13 5.18 0.50 -4.79
C LEU A 13 4.48 -0.62 -5.56
N TRP A 14 3.14 -0.60 -5.65
CA TRP A 14 2.39 -1.56 -6.48
C TRP A 14 2.82 -1.52 -7.94
N ILE A 15 2.96 -0.32 -8.49
CA ILE A 15 3.46 -0.13 -9.86
C ILE A 15 4.88 -0.65 -10.00
N SER A 16 5.77 -0.38 -9.04
CA SER A 16 7.13 -0.92 -9.03
C SER A 16 7.14 -2.46 -9.03
N PHE A 17 6.23 -3.10 -8.31
CA PHE A 17 6.12 -4.57 -8.29
C PHE A 17 5.70 -5.12 -9.64
N LEU A 18 4.70 -4.52 -10.29
CA LEU A 18 4.29 -4.93 -11.65
C LEU A 18 5.40 -4.75 -12.69
N ILE A 19 6.23 -3.70 -12.55
CA ILE A 19 7.36 -3.46 -13.45
C ILE A 19 8.46 -4.49 -13.24
N THR A 20 8.83 -4.75 -11.99
CA THR A 20 9.97 -5.61 -11.64
C THR A 20 9.64 -7.10 -11.67
N LYS A 21 8.34 -7.45 -11.67
CA LYS A 21 7.84 -8.83 -11.49
C LYS A 21 8.34 -9.48 -10.19
N ASP A 22 8.78 -8.69 -9.21
CA ASP A 22 9.30 -9.15 -7.92
C ASP A 22 8.15 -9.43 -6.93
N TYR A 23 7.25 -10.33 -7.32
CA TYR A 23 6.08 -10.72 -6.53
C TYR A 23 6.49 -11.51 -5.27
N ALA A 24 7.67 -12.14 -5.27
CA ALA A 24 8.18 -12.91 -4.14
C ALA A 24 8.24 -12.09 -2.82
N LYS A 25 8.49 -10.78 -2.89
CA LYS A 25 8.46 -9.90 -1.70
C LYS A 25 7.05 -9.74 -1.14
N ILE A 26 6.05 -9.63 -2.00
CA ILE A 26 4.65 -9.48 -1.62
C ILE A 26 4.07 -10.82 -1.16
N ASP A 27 4.37 -11.91 -1.86
CA ASP A 27 3.88 -13.24 -1.51
C ASP A 27 4.30 -13.61 -0.10
N ASN A 28 5.57 -13.37 0.25
CA ASN A 28 6.06 -13.60 1.61
C ASN A 28 5.35 -12.74 2.67
N ILE A 29 4.86 -11.56 2.30
CA ILE A 29 4.10 -10.66 3.18
C ILE A 29 2.65 -11.18 3.31
N LEU A 30 1.97 -11.42 2.20
CA LEU A 30 0.55 -11.81 2.13
C LEU A 30 0.31 -13.21 2.69
N PHE A 31 1.13 -14.19 2.31
CA PHE A 31 0.94 -15.59 2.72
C PHE A 31 1.52 -15.91 4.10
N SER A 32 2.18 -14.96 4.77
CA SER A 32 2.69 -15.18 6.12
C SER A 32 1.60 -15.39 7.17
N GLY A 33 0.34 -15.02 6.87
CA GLY A 33 -0.77 -14.96 7.83
C GLY A 33 -0.56 -13.92 8.95
N LYS A 34 0.51 -13.12 8.88
CA LYS A 34 0.88 -12.13 9.89
C LYS A 34 0.42 -10.72 9.52
N ILE A 35 -0.12 -10.54 8.32
CA ILE A 35 -0.39 -9.24 7.72
C ILE A 35 -1.81 -9.22 7.18
N ILE A 36 -2.48 -8.08 7.35
CA ILE A 36 -3.75 -7.76 6.73
C ILE A 36 -3.49 -6.56 5.84
N LEU A 37 -3.69 -6.73 4.54
CA LEU A 37 -3.58 -5.65 3.59
C LEU A 37 -4.86 -4.81 3.65
N VAL A 38 -4.72 -3.49 3.74
CA VAL A 38 -5.85 -2.56 3.82
C VAL A 38 -5.90 -1.74 2.55
N PHE A 39 -7.07 -1.71 1.91
CA PHE A 39 -7.32 -0.94 0.69
C PHE A 39 -8.50 0.01 0.88
N SER A 40 -8.59 0.99 0.00
CA SER A 40 -9.76 1.83 -0.19
C SER A 40 -10.09 1.90 -1.67
N THR A 41 -11.29 2.38 -2.00
CA THR A 41 -11.65 2.67 -3.39
C THR A 41 -10.71 3.71 -3.99
N GLU A 42 -10.34 4.74 -3.23
CA GLU A 42 -9.43 5.80 -3.65
C GLU A 42 -8.04 5.27 -4.00
N LEU A 43 -7.50 4.34 -3.18
CA LEU A 43 -6.21 3.69 -3.46
C LEU A 43 -6.28 2.84 -4.73
N LEU A 44 -7.39 2.11 -4.91
CA LEU A 44 -7.59 1.25 -6.07
C LEU A 44 -7.70 2.08 -7.36
N ASP A 45 -8.48 3.16 -7.31
CA ASP A 45 -8.69 4.08 -8.42
C ASP A 45 -7.38 4.78 -8.82
N GLU A 46 -6.59 5.23 -7.84
CA GLU A 46 -5.28 5.80 -8.11
C GLU A 46 -4.36 4.77 -8.77
N PHE A 47 -4.31 3.56 -8.24
CA PHE A 47 -3.54 2.48 -8.85
C PHE A 47 -3.96 2.22 -10.31
N ILE A 48 -5.26 2.11 -10.59
CA ILE A 48 -5.79 1.89 -11.94
C ILE A 48 -5.39 3.06 -12.86
N GLU A 49 -5.53 4.30 -12.40
CA GLU A 49 -5.13 5.49 -13.16
C GLU A 49 -3.63 5.44 -13.49
N VAL A 50 -2.80 5.19 -12.49
CA VAL A 50 -1.34 5.16 -12.65
C VAL A 50 -0.93 4.01 -13.56
N ALA A 51 -1.47 2.80 -13.37
CA ALA A 51 -1.15 1.61 -14.14
C ALA A 51 -1.49 1.76 -15.63
N ASN A 52 -2.54 2.51 -15.97
CA ASN A 52 -2.96 2.74 -17.35
C ASN A 52 -2.17 3.83 -18.09
N ARG A 53 -1.25 4.55 -17.43
CA ARG A 53 -0.44 5.59 -18.07
C ARG A 53 0.41 5.02 -19.21
N GLN A 54 0.50 5.75 -20.32
CA GLN A 54 1.20 5.32 -21.54
C GLN A 54 2.63 4.81 -21.30
N LYS A 55 3.36 5.44 -20.36
CA LYS A 55 4.74 5.05 -20.00
C LYS A 55 4.86 3.64 -19.42
N PHE A 56 3.78 3.06 -18.90
CA PHE A 56 3.80 1.74 -18.27
C PHE A 56 3.33 0.59 -19.15
N LYS A 57 2.68 0.88 -20.29
CA LYS A 57 2.18 -0.13 -21.24
C LYS A 57 3.23 -1.12 -21.76
N ARG A 58 4.52 -0.78 -21.65
CA ARG A 58 5.65 -1.64 -22.05
C ARG A 58 6.10 -2.64 -20.98
N PHE A 59 5.68 -2.48 -19.72
CA PHE A 59 6.17 -3.28 -18.59
C PHE A 59 5.19 -4.37 -18.16
N PHE A 60 3.90 -4.10 -18.28
CA PHE A 60 2.86 -5.06 -17.92
C PHE A 60 1.63 -4.88 -18.82
N SER A 61 0.97 -6.00 -19.08
CA SER A 61 -0.23 -6.08 -19.91
C SER A 61 -1.50 -5.74 -19.11
N LYS A 62 -2.60 -5.49 -19.82
CA LYS A 62 -3.91 -5.29 -19.19
C LYS A 62 -4.35 -6.51 -18.36
N LEU A 63 -4.07 -7.71 -18.86
CA LEU A 63 -4.38 -8.96 -18.16
C LEU A 63 -3.63 -9.07 -16.82
N GLU A 64 -2.39 -8.60 -16.75
CA GLU A 64 -1.63 -8.58 -15.50
C GLU A 64 -2.19 -7.58 -14.48
N ILE A 65 -2.74 -6.45 -14.95
CA ILE A 65 -3.45 -5.50 -14.09
C ILE A 65 -4.74 -6.14 -13.58
N GLU A 66 -5.52 -6.78 -14.46
CA GLU A 66 -6.78 -7.44 -14.11
C GLU A 66 -6.56 -8.56 -13.06
N ASN A 67 -5.60 -9.45 -13.28
CA ASN A 67 -5.26 -10.52 -12.32
C ASN A 67 -4.78 -9.95 -10.97
N PHE A 68 -4.02 -8.85 -11.01
CA PHE A 68 -3.59 -8.17 -9.79
C PHE A 68 -4.78 -7.59 -9.02
N LEU A 69 -5.71 -6.93 -9.71
CA LEU A 69 -6.92 -6.37 -9.08
C LEU A 69 -7.78 -7.45 -8.45
N GLU A 70 -8.01 -8.57 -9.14
CA GLU A 70 -8.74 -9.74 -8.62
C GLU A 70 -8.08 -10.26 -7.33
N THR A 71 -6.76 -10.39 -7.31
CA THR A 71 -6.01 -10.82 -6.11
C THR A 71 -6.18 -9.85 -4.95
N ILE A 72 -6.16 -8.54 -5.21
CA ILE A 72 -6.36 -7.52 -4.17
C ILE A 72 -7.78 -7.57 -3.62
N GLU A 73 -8.79 -7.71 -4.48
CA GLU A 73 -10.20 -7.83 -4.07
C GLU A 73 -10.44 -9.05 -3.18
N GLU A 74 -9.75 -10.17 -3.44
CA GLU A 74 -9.87 -11.38 -2.63
C GLU A 74 -9.13 -11.29 -1.27
N CYS A 75 -7.98 -10.61 -1.23
CA CYS A 75 -7.07 -10.66 -0.09
C CYS A 75 -7.12 -9.42 0.82
N ALA A 76 -7.57 -8.27 0.32
CA ALA A 76 -7.51 -7.00 1.04
C ALA A 76 -8.77 -6.72 1.87
N ASP A 77 -8.57 -6.04 3.00
CA ASP A 77 -9.62 -5.48 3.81
C ASP A 77 -9.96 -4.06 3.31
N PHE A 78 -11.11 -3.93 2.63
CA PHE A 78 -11.56 -2.66 2.08
C PHE A 78 -12.17 -1.78 3.16
N THR A 79 -11.54 -0.64 3.37
CA THR A 79 -11.98 0.39 4.31
C THR A 79 -12.54 1.59 3.56
N LYS A 80 -13.73 2.03 3.98
CA LYS A 80 -14.31 3.30 3.54
C LYS A 80 -13.62 4.47 4.24
N VAL A 81 -12.99 5.34 3.46
CA VAL A 81 -12.38 6.58 3.95
C VAL A 81 -13.47 7.59 4.33
N LYS A 82 -13.35 8.18 5.52
CA LYS A 82 -14.27 9.19 6.08
C LYS A 82 -13.50 10.34 6.72
N THR A 83 -12.34 10.06 7.29
CA THR A 83 -11.46 11.07 7.86
C THR A 83 -10.87 11.92 6.73
N VAL A 84 -10.74 13.22 6.97
CA VAL A 84 -10.06 14.13 6.07
C VAL A 84 -8.78 14.61 6.73
N VAL A 85 -7.65 14.22 6.14
CA VAL A 85 -6.31 14.69 6.54
C VAL A 85 -5.83 15.67 5.47
N ASN A 86 -5.20 16.77 5.89
CA ASN A 86 -4.61 17.77 4.99
C ASN A 86 -3.25 18.23 5.54
N ILE A 87 -2.34 17.28 5.76
CA ILE A 87 -1.04 17.54 6.39
C ILE A 87 0.15 17.12 5.51
N CYS A 88 -0.07 16.25 4.52
CA CYS A 88 0.97 15.93 3.57
C CYS A 88 1.27 17.15 2.69
N ARG A 89 2.54 17.33 2.31
CA ARG A 89 2.95 18.40 1.40
C ARG A 89 2.39 18.18 -0.01
N ASP A 90 2.31 16.93 -0.46
CA ASP A 90 1.54 16.57 -1.65
C ASP A 90 0.08 16.28 -1.23
N PRO A 91 -0.89 17.13 -1.63
CA PRO A 91 -2.29 16.91 -1.31
C PRO A 91 -2.85 15.60 -1.85
N LYS A 92 -2.24 15.02 -2.90
CA LYS A 92 -2.67 13.76 -3.49
C LYS A 92 -2.44 12.58 -2.57
N ASP A 93 -1.47 12.65 -1.66
CA ASP A 93 -1.18 11.54 -0.75
C ASP A 93 -2.00 11.59 0.56
N ASN A 94 -2.75 12.68 0.78
CA ASN A 94 -3.54 12.82 2.00
C ASN A 94 -4.56 11.69 2.19
N PHE A 95 -5.08 11.10 1.10
CA PHE A 95 -6.02 9.98 1.23
C PHE A 95 -5.33 8.74 1.84
N LEU A 96 -4.03 8.52 1.61
CA LEU A 96 -3.27 7.42 2.24
C LEU A 96 -3.21 7.60 3.75
N LEU A 97 -3.08 8.85 4.20
CA LEU A 97 -3.08 9.20 5.62
C LEU A 97 -4.48 9.02 6.23
N SER A 98 -5.53 9.47 5.53
CA SER A 98 -6.92 9.23 5.94
C SER A 98 -7.26 7.74 6.02
N LEU A 99 -6.90 6.96 5.00
CA LEU A 99 -7.05 5.51 4.97
C LEU A 99 -6.29 4.85 6.12
N SER A 100 -5.09 5.33 6.42
CA SER A 100 -4.29 4.81 7.53
C SER A 100 -5.00 4.93 8.87
N ILE A 101 -5.68 6.06 9.09
CA ILE A 101 -6.49 6.30 10.30
C ILE A 101 -7.73 5.41 10.30
N ASP A 102 -8.57 5.51 9.27
CA ASP A 102 -9.87 4.82 9.22
C ASP A 102 -9.72 3.30 9.16
N GLY A 103 -8.67 2.83 8.49
CA GLY A 103 -8.34 1.42 8.34
C GLY A 103 -7.64 0.82 9.54
N ASN A 104 -7.44 1.59 10.62
CA ASN A 104 -6.73 1.16 11.83
C ASN A 104 -5.36 0.55 11.47
N VAL A 105 -4.62 1.22 10.58
CA VAL A 105 -3.40 0.71 9.96
C VAL A 105 -2.23 0.87 10.92
N ASP A 106 -1.38 -0.16 11.03
CA ASP A 106 -0.18 -0.11 11.87
C ASP A 106 1.01 0.49 11.11
N PHE A 107 1.11 0.21 9.80
CA PHE A 107 2.19 0.72 8.94
C PHE A 107 1.68 1.18 7.57
N LEU A 108 2.07 2.39 7.17
CA LEU A 108 1.97 2.87 5.79
C LEU A 108 3.34 2.65 5.14
N ILE A 109 3.37 1.81 4.11
CA ILE A 109 4.59 1.47 3.39
C ILE A 109 4.68 2.34 2.15
N THR A 110 5.69 3.19 2.09
CA THR A 110 5.86 4.17 1.01
C THR A 110 7.34 4.43 0.74
N GLY A 111 7.64 4.85 -0.49
CA GLY A 111 8.93 5.40 -0.88
C GLY A 111 8.94 6.93 -0.95
N ASP A 112 7.79 7.57 -0.71
CA ASP A 112 7.63 9.02 -0.79
C ASP A 112 8.26 9.70 0.43
N LYS A 113 9.09 10.71 0.19
CA LYS A 113 9.82 11.41 1.25
C LYS A 113 8.92 12.33 2.07
N ASP A 114 7.93 12.97 1.46
CA ASP A 114 7.02 13.86 2.16
C ASP A 114 6.11 13.08 3.12
N LEU A 115 5.71 11.86 2.75
CA LEU A 115 5.05 10.94 3.68
C LEU A 115 6.01 10.42 4.76
N LEU A 116 7.22 9.97 4.39
CA LEU A 116 8.20 9.46 5.37
C LEU A 116 8.60 10.52 6.42
N ASP A 117 8.71 11.79 6.02
CA ASP A 117 9.04 12.91 6.89
C ASP A 117 7.99 13.13 7.99
N LEU A 118 6.73 12.72 7.78
CA LEU A 118 5.68 12.78 8.81
C LEU A 118 5.94 11.78 9.96
N ASN A 119 6.72 10.72 9.73
CA ASN A 119 7.08 9.64 10.65
C ASN A 119 5.90 8.79 11.18
N LYS A 120 4.86 9.42 11.73
CA LYS A 120 3.65 8.77 12.27
C LYS A 120 2.40 9.65 12.13
N ILE A 121 1.25 8.99 11.94
CA ILE A 121 -0.07 9.62 12.03
C ILE A 121 -0.96 8.75 12.91
N GLY A 122 -1.48 9.32 13.99
CA GLY A 122 -2.13 8.53 15.04
C GLY A 122 -1.22 7.40 15.52
N LYS A 123 -1.62 6.15 15.27
CA LYS A 123 -0.82 4.95 15.57
C LYS A 123 -0.03 4.39 14.38
N THR A 124 -0.28 4.88 13.17
CA THR A 124 0.33 4.39 11.94
C THR A 124 1.74 4.94 11.82
N LYS A 125 2.72 4.07 11.56
CA LYS A 125 4.10 4.47 11.25
C LYS A 125 4.33 4.44 9.75
N MET A 126 5.04 5.44 9.22
CA MET A 126 5.49 5.43 7.83
C MET A 126 6.86 4.75 7.76
N LEU A 127 6.99 3.78 6.86
CA LEU A 127 8.23 3.02 6.67
C LEU A 127 8.47 2.76 5.19
N THR A 128 9.74 2.60 4.82
CA THR A 128 10.07 1.98 3.54
C THR A 128 9.76 0.49 3.58
N MET A 129 9.62 -0.13 2.40
CA MET A 129 9.44 -1.59 2.32
C MET A 129 10.60 -2.34 2.99
N SER A 130 11.83 -1.88 2.80
CA SER A 130 13.02 -2.45 3.41
C SER A 130 12.97 -2.40 4.94
N ASP A 131 12.61 -1.23 5.51
CA ASP A 131 12.51 -1.06 6.96
C ASP A 131 11.40 -1.91 7.54
N PHE A 132 10.26 -1.98 6.85
CA PHE A 132 9.14 -2.82 7.26
C PHE A 132 9.51 -4.31 7.30
N LEU A 133 10.20 -4.82 6.28
CA LEU A 133 10.67 -6.20 6.25
C LEU A 133 11.62 -6.53 7.40
N LEU A 134 12.47 -5.59 7.83
CA LEU A 134 13.30 -5.77 9.03
C LEU A 134 12.45 -5.95 10.28
N THR A 135 11.34 -5.21 10.41
CA THR A 135 10.42 -5.37 11.55
C THR A 135 9.75 -6.75 11.63
N LEU A 136 9.65 -7.46 10.49
CA LEU A 136 9.10 -8.81 10.44
C LEU A 136 10.14 -9.88 10.79
N ARG A 137 11.43 -9.62 10.54
CA ARG A 137 12.54 -10.55 10.80
C ARG A 137 13.02 -10.55 12.25
N SER A 138 12.87 -9.43 12.96
CA SER A 138 13.44 -9.27 14.31
C SER A 138 12.71 -10.04 15.42
N LYS A 139 12.01 -11.15 15.14
CA LYS A 139 11.25 -11.89 16.15
C LYS A 139 11.13 -13.39 15.91
#